data_AF-A0A6U5MEA1-F1
#
_entry.id   AF-A0A6U5MEA1-F1
#
_cell.length_a   1.000
_cell.length_b   1.000
_cell.length_c   1.000
_cell.angle_alpha   90.00
_cell.angle_beta   90.00
_cell.angle_gamma   90.00
#
_symmetry.space_group_name_H-M   'P 1'
#
loop_
_entity.id
_entity.type
_entity.pdbx_description
1 polymer ?
#
loop_
_entity_poly.entity_id
_entity_poly.type
_entity_poly.pdbx_seq_one_letter_code
_entity_poly.pdbx_strand_id
1 'polypeptide(L)'
;GQVSEPLQKRFASPELTLPGLRDLVEAFEHAVAGGTHKSAGWSNSNYGVSKLALIAATRVLSRSELGIKVNACCPGYCDTDMTSHRGPRPPAAGARNAVCLVTCPRDQCPTGAFYQNECPSAW
;
A
#
# COMPACT_ATOMS: atom_id res chain seq x y z
N GLY A 1 -14.29 -4.42 -1.11
CA GLY A 1 -12.87 -4.04 -1.24
C GLY A 1 -12.70 -2.98 -2.31
N GLN A 2 -11.54 -2.32 -2.39
CA GLN A 2 -11.29 -1.29 -3.42
C GLN A 2 -11.27 -1.86 -4.85
N VAL A 3 -11.02 -3.17 -5.00
CA VAL A 3 -11.07 -3.93 -6.26
C VAL A 3 -11.90 -5.21 -6.06
N SER A 4 -12.23 -5.92 -7.13
CA SER A 4 -12.96 -7.19 -7.11
C SER A 4 -12.22 -8.30 -6.36
N GLU A 5 -12.93 -9.33 -5.90
CA GLU A 5 -12.32 -10.46 -5.18
C GLU A 5 -11.22 -11.18 -5.98
N PRO A 6 -11.36 -11.43 -7.30
CA PRO A 6 -10.27 -12.01 -8.09
C PRO A 6 -9.01 -11.14 -8.10
N LEU A 7 -9.15 -9.81 -8.21
CA LEU A 7 -8.02 -8.90 -8.16
C LEU A 7 -7.39 -8.87 -6.75
N GLN A 8 -8.20 -8.88 -5.69
CA GLN A 8 -7.69 -8.98 -4.31
C GLN A 8 -6.80 -10.22 -4.15
N LYS A 9 -7.24 -11.39 -4.64
CA LYS A 9 -6.44 -12.62 -4.60
C LYS A 9 -5.11 -12.49 -5.35
N ARG A 10 -5.11 -11.82 -6.51
CA ARG A 10 -3.87 -11.57 -7.28
C ARG A 10 -2.89 -10.66 -6.55
N PHE A 11 -3.37 -9.56 -5.95
CA PHE A 11 -2.51 -8.67 -5.16
C PHE A 11 -2.03 -9.29 -3.83
N ALA A 12 -2.81 -10.20 -3.25
CA ALA A 12 -2.48 -10.87 -1.98
C ALA A 12 -1.66 -12.16 -2.16
N SER A 13 -1.45 -12.62 -3.40
CA SER A 13 -0.72 -13.86 -3.69
C SER A 13 0.69 -13.84 -3.09
N PRO A 14 1.08 -14.87 -2.30
CA PRO A 14 2.45 -14.97 -1.78
C PRO A 14 3.51 -15.17 -2.89
N GLU A 15 3.09 -15.63 -4.07
CA GLU A 15 3.91 -15.84 -5.25
C GLU A 15 4.11 -14.59 -6.10
N LEU A 16 3.33 -13.51 -5.84
CA LEU A 16 3.37 -12.28 -6.64
C LEU A 16 4.79 -11.71 -6.74
N THR A 17 5.30 -11.46 -7.94
CA THR A 17 6.65 -10.87 -8.16
C THR A 17 6.55 -9.38 -8.53
N LEU A 18 7.66 -8.64 -8.53
CA LEU A 18 7.66 -7.25 -9.00
C LEU A 18 7.25 -7.14 -10.47
N PRO A 19 7.73 -8.00 -11.40
CA PRO A 19 7.18 -8.05 -12.75
C PRO A 19 5.67 -8.34 -12.77
N GLY A 20 5.19 -9.36 -12.04
CA GLY A 20 3.75 -9.66 -12.01
C GLY A 20 2.89 -8.53 -11.41
N LEU A 21 3.44 -7.76 -10.47
CA LEU A 21 2.80 -6.56 -9.95
C LEU A 21 2.79 -5.43 -10.98
N ARG A 22 3.86 -5.27 -11.77
CA ARG A 22 3.90 -4.32 -12.88
C ARG A 22 2.81 -4.64 -13.91
N ASP A 23 2.68 -5.91 -14.30
CA ASP A 23 1.64 -6.36 -15.23
C ASP A 23 0.23 -6.05 -14.71
N LEU A 24 0.01 -6.16 -13.39
CA LEU A 24 -1.25 -5.76 -12.75
C LEU A 24 -1.52 -4.26 -12.86
N VAL A 25 -0.51 -3.42 -12.64
CA VAL A 25 -0.63 -1.96 -12.76
C VAL A 25 -0.85 -1.55 -14.22
N GLU A 26 -0.11 -2.14 -15.16
CA GLU A 26 -0.30 -1.91 -16.59
C GLU A 26 -1.71 -2.34 -17.05
N ALA A 27 -2.24 -3.46 -16.54
CA ALA A 27 -3.61 -3.87 -16.82
C ALA A 27 -4.65 -2.87 -16.28
N PHE A 28 -4.39 -2.25 -15.14
CA PHE A 28 -5.23 -1.17 -14.62
C PHE A 28 -5.18 0.07 -15.52
N GLU A 29 -3.98 0.51 -15.91
CA GLU A 29 -3.78 1.67 -16.80
C GLU A 29 -4.50 1.49 -18.15
N HIS A 30 -4.36 0.31 -18.77
CA HIS A 30 -5.09 -0.02 -19.99
C HIS A 30 -6.61 -0.02 -19.79
N ALA A 31 -7.10 -0.56 -18.67
CA ALA A 31 -8.53 -0.57 -18.38
C ALA A 31 -9.09 0.84 -18.12
N VAL A 32 -8.32 1.73 -17.50
CA VAL A 32 -8.68 3.14 -17.33
C VAL A 32 -8.69 3.86 -18.69
N ALA A 33 -7.65 3.68 -19.51
CA ALA A 33 -7.57 4.27 -20.85
C ALA A 33 -8.73 3.81 -21.76
N GLY A 34 -9.14 2.54 -21.65
CA GLY A 34 -10.28 1.98 -22.37
C GLY A 34 -11.65 2.27 -21.75
N GLY A 35 -11.72 2.92 -20.58
CA GLY A 35 -12.98 3.17 -19.86
C GLY A 35 -13.68 1.91 -19.34
N THR A 36 -12.97 0.79 -19.21
CA THR A 36 -13.49 -0.52 -18.80
C THR A 36 -13.09 -0.90 -17.37
N HIS A 37 -12.40 -0.03 -16.64
CA HIS A 37 -11.86 -0.33 -15.31
C HIS A 37 -12.93 -0.85 -14.33
N LYS A 38 -14.13 -0.25 -14.29
CA LYS A 38 -15.23 -0.73 -13.42
C LYS A 38 -15.69 -2.15 -13.77
N SER A 39 -15.93 -2.44 -15.05
CA SER A 39 -16.41 -3.76 -15.47
C SER A 39 -15.34 -4.84 -15.35
N ALA A 40 -14.06 -4.46 -15.47
CA ALA A 40 -12.90 -5.31 -15.16
C ALA A 40 -12.64 -5.48 -13.65
N GLY A 41 -13.44 -4.85 -12.79
CA GLY A 41 -13.39 -5.02 -11.34
C GLY A 41 -12.40 -4.11 -10.61
N TRP A 42 -11.83 -3.11 -11.27
CA TRP A 42 -10.93 -2.13 -10.66
C TRP A 42 -11.66 -1.03 -9.90
N SER A 43 -10.93 -0.35 -9.01
CA SER A 43 -11.43 0.83 -8.30
C SER A 43 -11.60 2.03 -9.22
N ASN A 44 -12.47 2.98 -8.86
CA ASN A 44 -12.46 4.33 -9.47
C ASN A 44 -11.37 5.24 -8.91
N SER A 45 -10.70 4.83 -7.83
CA SER A 45 -9.67 5.63 -7.20
C SER A 45 -8.30 5.23 -7.76
N ASN A 46 -7.77 6.03 -8.71
CA ASN A 46 -6.40 5.85 -9.22
C ASN A 46 -5.39 5.90 -8.07
N TYR A 47 -5.59 6.84 -7.13
CA TYR A 47 -4.79 6.94 -5.91
C TYR A 47 -4.88 5.66 -5.07
N GLY A 48 -6.09 5.12 -4.86
CA GLY A 48 -6.30 3.89 -4.11
C GLY A 48 -5.56 2.69 -4.72
N VAL A 49 -5.67 2.51 -6.04
CA VAL A 49 -4.95 1.44 -6.76
C VAL A 49 -3.43 1.64 -6.68
N SER A 50 -2.93 2.88 -6.77
CA SER A 50 -1.49 3.16 -6.60
C SER A 50 -0.97 2.75 -5.21
N LYS A 51 -1.76 2.98 -4.15
CA LYS A 51 -1.41 2.58 -2.77
C LYS A 51 -1.57 1.09 -2.53
N LEU A 52 -2.55 0.44 -3.16
CA LEU A 52 -2.66 -1.02 -3.20
C LEU A 52 -1.42 -1.65 -3.83
N ALA A 53 -0.95 -1.12 -4.97
CA ALA A 53 0.28 -1.58 -5.61
C ALA A 53 1.51 -1.35 -4.72
N LEU A 54 1.63 -0.20 -4.04
CA LEU A 54 2.71 0.09 -3.10
C LEU A 54 2.76 -0.92 -1.93
N ILE A 55 1.61 -1.27 -1.37
CA ILE A 55 1.53 -2.25 -0.27
C ILE A 55 1.87 -3.66 -0.76
N ALA A 56 1.41 -4.04 -1.96
CA ALA A 56 1.81 -5.29 -2.58
C ALA A 56 3.33 -5.33 -2.85
N ALA A 57 3.91 -4.26 -3.40
CA ALA A 57 5.36 -4.14 -3.64
C ALA A 57 6.16 -4.30 -2.35
N THR A 58 5.68 -3.75 -1.24
CA THR A 58 6.29 -3.90 0.09
C THR A 58 6.41 -5.37 0.48
N ARG A 59 5.35 -6.17 0.27
CA ARG A 59 5.36 -7.63 0.54
C ARG A 59 6.29 -8.40 -0.38
N VAL A 60 6.44 -7.95 -1.63
CA VAL A 60 7.39 -8.56 -2.57
C VAL A 60 8.82 -8.27 -2.15
N LEU A 61 9.13 -7.02 -1.85
CA LEU A 61 10.47 -6.59 -1.44
C LEU A 61 10.86 -7.17 -0.08
N SER A 62 9.91 -7.29 0.86
CA SER A 62 10.21 -7.83 2.19
C SER A 62 10.71 -9.28 2.18
N ARG A 63 10.43 -10.04 1.11
CA ARG A 63 10.90 -11.42 0.95
C ARG A 63 12.10 -11.54 0.01
N SER A 64 12.36 -10.57 -0.87
CA SER A 64 13.52 -10.60 -1.77
C SER A 64 14.75 -9.90 -1.18
N GLU A 65 14.55 -8.82 -0.43
CA GLU A 65 15.64 -8.00 0.09
C GLU A 65 16.08 -8.48 1.48
N LEU A 66 16.96 -9.49 1.49
CA LEU A 66 17.53 -10.01 2.71
C LEU A 66 18.48 -8.98 3.33
N GLY A 67 18.28 -8.67 4.61
CA GLY A 67 19.16 -7.76 5.37
C GLY A 67 18.55 -6.41 5.72
N ILE A 68 17.48 -6.00 5.04
CA ILE A 68 16.70 -4.80 5.36
C ILE A 68 15.28 -5.16 5.82
N LYS A 69 14.63 -4.23 6.53
CA LYS A 69 13.21 -4.34 6.91
C LYS A 69 12.41 -3.45 5.97
N VAL A 70 11.41 -4.02 5.30
CA VAL A 70 10.59 -3.30 4.32
C VAL A 70 9.15 -3.32 4.80
N ASN A 71 8.57 -2.18 5.13
CA ASN A 71 7.19 -2.08 5.61
C ASN A 71 6.48 -0.89 4.95
N ALA A 72 5.15 -0.98 4.87
CA ALA A 72 4.30 0.11 4.45
C ALA A 72 3.60 0.71 5.68
N CYS A 73 3.23 1.98 5.63
CA CYS A 73 2.41 2.58 6.66
C CYS A 73 1.38 3.57 6.09
N CYS A 74 0.31 3.78 6.83
CA CYS A 74 -0.65 4.85 6.56
C CYS A 74 -0.52 5.92 7.64
N PRO A 75 -0.22 7.18 7.29
CA PRO A 75 -0.18 8.28 8.25
C PRO A 75 -1.57 8.64 8.79
N GLY A 76 -2.65 8.13 8.18
CA GLY A 76 -4.01 8.56 8.42
C GLY A 76 -4.35 9.87 7.70
N TYR A 77 -5.55 10.41 7.95
CA TYR A 77 -6.03 11.61 7.27
C TYR A 77 -5.47 12.87 7.93
N CYS A 78 -4.30 13.32 7.45
CA CYS A 78 -3.54 14.41 8.05
C CYS A 78 -3.90 15.78 7.47
N ASP A 79 -3.76 16.83 8.27
CA ASP A 79 -3.86 18.24 7.87
C ASP A 79 -2.64 18.67 7.05
N THR A 80 -2.72 18.55 5.72
CA THR A 80 -1.64 18.88 4.77
C THR A 80 -2.22 19.47 3.49
N ASP A 81 -1.36 20.04 2.63
CA ASP A 81 -1.75 20.55 1.30
C ASP A 81 -2.47 19.47 0.46
N MET A 82 -1.99 18.22 0.53
CA MET A 82 -2.59 17.08 -0.19
C MET A 82 -4.05 16.83 0.20
N THR A 83 -4.41 17.13 1.45
CA THR A 83 -5.79 17.00 1.97
C THR A 83 -6.54 18.33 1.97
N SER A 84 -5.96 19.39 1.38
CA SER A 84 -6.47 20.75 1.43
C SER A 84 -6.78 21.21 2.85
N HIS A 85 -5.93 20.82 3.81
CA HIS A 85 -6.09 21.11 5.23
C HIS A 85 -7.43 20.64 5.86
N ARG A 86 -8.01 19.56 5.32
CA ARG A 86 -9.28 18.98 5.83
C ARG A 86 -9.08 17.74 6.71
N GLY A 87 -7.86 17.26 6.86
CA GLY A 87 -7.55 16.13 7.74
C GLY A 87 -7.64 16.54 9.21
N PRO A 88 -8.29 15.76 10.10
CA PRO A 88 -8.37 16.10 11.53
C PRO A 88 -7.06 15.82 12.28
N ARG A 89 -6.10 15.12 11.67
CA ARG A 89 -4.86 14.68 12.31
C ARG A 89 -3.71 15.65 12.01
N PRO A 90 -2.95 16.13 13.01
CA PRO A 90 -1.73 16.91 12.75
C PRO A 90 -0.67 16.10 11.98
N PRO A 91 0.14 16.71 11.08
CA PRO A 91 1.20 16.02 10.36
C PRO A 91 2.18 15.24 11.25
N ALA A 92 2.56 15.84 12.39
CA ALA A 92 3.45 15.21 13.37
C ALA A 92 2.87 13.91 13.95
N ALA A 93 1.55 13.82 14.12
CA ALA A 93 0.89 12.58 14.56
C ALA A 93 0.89 11.53 13.45
N GLY A 94 0.70 11.93 12.18
CA GLY A 94 0.80 11.02 11.05
C GLY A 94 2.20 10.41 10.86
N ALA A 95 3.23 11.23 11.06
CA ALA A 95 4.64 10.82 10.96
C ALA A 95 5.04 9.71 11.93
N ARG A 96 4.33 9.57 13.08
CA ARG A 96 4.63 8.55 14.09
C ARG A 96 4.67 7.13 13.53
N ASN A 97 3.78 6.79 12.59
CA ASN A 97 3.78 5.44 11.99
C ASN A 97 5.10 5.11 11.30
N ALA A 98 5.68 6.09 10.58
CA ALA A 98 6.98 5.93 9.94
C ALA A 98 8.10 5.92 10.98
N VAL A 99 8.06 6.83 11.96
CA VAL A 99 9.06 6.90 13.04
C VAL A 99 9.12 5.59 13.81
N CYS A 100 7.98 5.02 14.22
CA CYS A 100 7.92 3.74 14.93
C CYS A 100 8.65 2.62 14.17
N LEU A 101 8.47 2.54 12.85
CA LEU A 101 9.13 1.53 12.02
C LEU A 101 10.64 1.77 11.89
N VAL A 102 11.07 3.04 11.79
CA VAL A 102 12.48 3.43 11.63
C VAL A 102 13.26 3.30 12.93
N THR A 103 12.63 3.58 14.08
CA THR A 103 13.27 3.50 15.41
C THR A 103 13.10 2.14 16.09
N CYS A 104 12.34 1.21 15.49
CA CYS A 104 12.14 -0.11 16.06
C CYS A 104 13.45 -0.92 16.06
N PRO A 105 13.84 -1.53 17.19
CA PRO A 105 14.97 -2.47 17.21
C PRO A 105 14.83 -3.54 16.12
N ARG A 106 15.94 -3.85 15.43
CA ARG A 106 15.91 -4.68 14.21
C ARG A 106 15.32 -6.08 14.43
N ASP A 107 15.51 -6.63 15.63
CA ASP A 107 14.97 -7.92 16.08
C ASP A 107 13.45 -7.87 16.35
N GLN A 108 12.93 -6.71 16.74
CA GLN A 108 11.51 -6.49 17.03
C GLN A 108 10.74 -5.91 15.84
N CYS A 109 11.46 -5.32 14.86
CA CYS A 109 10.86 -4.66 13.71
C CYS A 109 10.33 -5.71 12.72
N PRO A 110 9.04 -5.63 12.32
CA PRO A 110 8.48 -6.53 11.33
C PRO A 110 9.07 -6.26 9.95
N THR A 111 8.77 -7.14 9.01
CA THR A 111 9.01 -6.91 7.58
C THR A 111 7.78 -7.40 6.82
N GLY A 112 7.42 -6.72 5.75
CA GLY A 112 6.22 -6.98 4.94
C GLY A 112 4.91 -6.52 5.60
N ALA A 113 4.97 -5.78 6.71
CA ALA A 113 3.78 -5.33 7.43
C ALA A 113 3.20 -4.04 6.85
N PHE A 114 1.91 -3.83 7.10
CA PHE A 114 1.22 -2.56 6.89
C PHE A 114 0.88 -1.94 8.25
N TYR A 115 1.44 -0.78 8.56
CA TYR A 115 1.26 -0.10 9.84
C TYR A 115 0.21 1.01 9.77
N GLN A 116 -0.70 1.03 10.75
CA GLN A 116 -1.64 2.12 10.97
C GLN A 116 -1.80 2.35 12.47
N ASN A 117 -1.91 3.61 12.89
CA ASN A 117 -2.07 3.97 14.31
C ASN A 117 -1.03 3.30 15.22
N GLU A 118 0.23 3.29 14.76
CA GLU A 118 1.39 2.79 15.49
C GLU A 118 1.36 1.25 15.74
N CYS A 119 0.48 0.52 15.03
CA CYS A 119 0.39 -0.94 15.11
C CYS A 119 0.29 -1.62 13.73
N PRO A 120 0.65 -2.91 13.62
CA PRO A 120 0.34 -3.71 12.44
C PRO A 120 -1.18 -3.78 12.20
N SER A 121 -1.59 -3.50 10.97
CA SER A 121 -2.97 -3.61 10.51
C SER A 121 -3.09 -4.75 9.51
N ALA A 122 -4.26 -5.41 9.53
CA ALA A 122 -4.67 -6.22 8.39
C ALA A 122 -4.79 -5.33 7.15
N TRP A 123 -4.44 -5.91 6.00
CA TRP A 123 -4.58 -5.31 4.68
C TRP A 123 -5.33 -6.30 3.78
#